data_AF-A0A927IJX3-F1
#
_entry.id   AF-A0A927IJX3-F1
#
_cell.length_a   1.000
_cell.length_b   1.000
_cell.length_c   1.000
_cell.angle_alpha   90.00
_cell.angle_beta   90.00
_cell.angle_gamma   90.00
#
_symmetry.space_group_name_H-M   'P 1'
#
loop_
_entity.id
_entity.type
_entity.pdbx_description
1 polymer ?
#
loop_
_entity_poly.entity_id
_entity_poly.type
_entity_poly.pdbx_seq_one_letter_code
_entity_poly.pdbx_strand_id
1 'polypeptide(L)'
;MKNYAAVHFRLPDDQMVWAGKYALEHRHLPISEAIGEFLKLEDPMGYEFYLERKVSPKEVVRIRNQSRPIGWRYSPNAKRTTPCYCPACGSIGEPNSAKARKEWEAINEPQPMSIPKAKQIIASSCDTNALQDAISAFGDKRRKSDPSFLLRLLEMEDELLEYTTLEVIGTHAHPKTRELLENYESDEEEIQELIRELLTKRGWKSN
;
A
#
# COMPACT_ATOMS: atom_id res chain seq x y z
N MET A 1 -22.51 -0.19 13.51
CA MET A 1 -23.17 -1.52 13.54
C MET A 1 -22.99 -2.15 12.16
N LYS A 2 -22.26 -3.27 12.03
CA LYS A 2 -22.12 -3.95 10.74
C LYS A 2 -23.38 -4.79 10.52
N ASN A 3 -24.33 -4.28 9.74
CA ASN A 3 -25.59 -4.97 9.47
C ASN A 3 -25.45 -5.84 8.23
N TYR A 4 -24.99 -7.08 8.39
CA TYR A 4 -25.12 -8.07 7.34
C TYR A 4 -26.56 -8.61 7.36
N ALA A 5 -27.14 -8.79 6.18
CA ALA A 5 -28.45 -9.41 6.03
C ALA A 5 -28.34 -10.62 5.10
N ALA A 6 -28.96 -11.74 5.49
CA ALA A 6 -29.18 -12.86 4.59
C ALA A 6 -30.55 -12.71 3.94
N VAL A 7 -30.56 -12.63 2.61
CA VAL A 7 -31.77 -12.55 1.78
C VAL A 7 -32.04 -13.93 1.20
N HIS A 8 -33.23 -14.45 1.48
CA HIS A 8 -33.70 -15.73 0.98
C HIS A 8 -34.70 -15.42 -0.12
N PHE A 9 -34.52 -16.00 -1.29
CA PHE A 9 -35.43 -15.86 -2.42
C PHE A 9 -35.70 -17.22 -3.05
N ARG A 10 -36.83 -17.33 -3.76
CA ARG A 10 -37.23 -18.54 -4.47
C ARG A 10 -37.27 -18.26 -5.97
N LEU A 11 -36.60 -19.12 -6.73
CA LEU A 11 -36.58 -19.10 -8.19
C LEU A 11 -37.32 -20.34 -8.72
N PRO A 12 -37.89 -20.29 -9.94
CA PRO A 12 -38.36 -21.47 -10.65
C PRO A 12 -37.23 -22.49 -10.87
N ASP A 13 -37.56 -23.78 -10.89
CA ASP A 13 -36.57 -24.87 -11.04
C ASP A 13 -35.85 -24.86 -12.39
N ASP A 14 -36.50 -24.31 -13.42
CA ASP A 14 -36.00 -24.13 -14.78
C ASP A 14 -35.27 -22.78 -14.99
N GLN A 15 -35.13 -21.97 -13.94
CA GLN A 15 -34.38 -20.73 -14.01
C GLN A 15 -32.92 -21.01 -14.34
N MET A 16 -32.47 -20.52 -15.50
CA MET A 16 -31.08 -20.62 -15.92
C MET A 16 -30.17 -19.77 -15.02
N VAL A 17 -29.04 -20.36 -14.62
CA VAL A 17 -27.96 -19.73 -13.83
C VAL A 17 -26.60 -20.18 -14.36
N TRP A 18 -25.58 -19.38 -14.15
CA TRP A 18 -24.20 -19.83 -14.30
C TRP A 18 -23.72 -20.42 -12.98
N ALA A 19 -23.24 -21.66 -12.99
CA ALA A 19 -22.80 -22.36 -11.79
C ALA A 19 -21.44 -23.02 -11.98
N GLY A 20 -20.57 -22.94 -10.97
CA GLY A 20 -19.18 -23.38 -11.07
C GLY A 20 -18.36 -23.02 -9.84
N LYS A 21 -17.10 -23.45 -9.80
CA LYS A 21 -16.16 -23.04 -8.75
C LYS A 21 -15.47 -21.73 -9.10
N TYR A 22 -15.17 -20.95 -8.07
CA TYR A 22 -14.41 -19.70 -8.16
C TYR A 22 -13.15 -19.87 -9.01
N ALA A 23 -12.95 -18.91 -9.92
CA ALA A 23 -11.83 -18.85 -10.87
C ALA A 23 -11.73 -20.04 -11.85
N LEU A 24 -12.78 -20.86 -11.97
CA LEU A 24 -12.93 -21.89 -13.00
C LEU A 24 -14.11 -21.53 -13.92
N GLU A 25 -14.28 -22.34 -14.97
CA GLU A 25 -15.38 -22.17 -15.91
C GLU A 25 -16.74 -22.45 -15.24
N HIS A 26 -17.69 -21.53 -15.42
CA HIS A 26 -19.08 -21.72 -15.03
C HIS A 26 -19.87 -22.30 -16.20
N ARG A 27 -20.80 -23.19 -15.89
CA ARG A 27 -21.74 -23.74 -16.87
C ARG A 27 -23.10 -23.07 -16.74
N HIS A 28 -23.78 -22.87 -17.85
CA HIS A 28 -25.12 -22.30 -17.90
C HIS A 28 -26.16 -23.42 -17.91
N LEU A 29 -26.87 -23.61 -16.79
CA LEU A 29 -27.83 -24.71 -16.61
C LEU A 29 -29.01 -24.31 -15.68
N PRO A 30 -30.11 -25.08 -15.66
CA PRO A 30 -31.21 -24.86 -14.72
C PRO A 30 -30.74 -24.90 -13.27
N ILE A 31 -31.31 -24.03 -12.41
CA ILE A 31 -30.92 -23.94 -11.00
C ILE A 31 -31.14 -25.24 -10.23
N SER A 32 -32.17 -26.01 -10.58
CA SER A 32 -32.43 -27.32 -9.99
C SER A 32 -31.28 -28.31 -10.22
N GLU A 33 -30.75 -28.34 -11.44
CA GLU A 33 -29.56 -29.14 -11.80
C GLU A 33 -28.32 -28.63 -11.06
N ALA A 34 -28.10 -27.32 -11.02
CA ALA A 34 -26.93 -26.72 -10.37
C ALA A 34 -26.90 -26.98 -8.85
N ILE A 35 -28.07 -26.91 -8.19
CA ILE A 35 -28.22 -27.30 -6.79
C ILE A 35 -27.93 -28.80 -6.62
N GLY A 36 -28.42 -29.64 -7.52
CA GLY A 36 -28.16 -31.07 -7.52
C GLY A 36 -26.67 -31.41 -7.64
N GLU A 37 -25.92 -30.66 -8.44
CA GLU A 37 -24.46 -30.77 -8.52
C GLU A 37 -23.77 -30.29 -7.26
N PHE A 38 -24.14 -29.10 -6.77
CA PHE A 38 -23.61 -28.52 -5.54
C PHE A 38 -23.73 -29.46 -4.33
N LEU A 39 -24.89 -30.10 -4.16
CA LEU A 39 -25.16 -31.01 -3.04
C LEU A 39 -24.36 -32.32 -3.11
N LYS A 40 -23.81 -32.68 -4.29
CA LYS A 40 -22.98 -33.87 -4.48
C LYS A 40 -21.48 -33.60 -4.31
N LEU A 41 -21.07 -32.34 -4.16
CA LEU A 41 -19.66 -32.01 -3.99
C LEU A 41 -19.14 -32.44 -2.63
N GLU A 42 -17.99 -33.10 -2.61
CA GLU A 42 -17.26 -33.40 -1.37
C GLU A 42 -16.80 -32.11 -0.67
N ASP A 43 -16.39 -31.11 -1.46
CA ASP A 43 -16.02 -29.77 -0.98
C ASP A 43 -16.80 -28.68 -1.73
N PRO A 44 -17.84 -28.09 -1.11
CA PRO A 44 -18.62 -27.02 -1.71
C PRO A 44 -17.93 -25.64 -1.63
N MET A 45 -16.77 -25.54 -0.98
CA MET A 45 -16.06 -24.27 -0.80
C MET A 45 -15.73 -23.65 -2.17
N GLY A 46 -16.15 -22.39 -2.34
CA GLY A 46 -15.94 -21.63 -3.57
C GLY A 46 -16.91 -21.93 -4.71
N TYR A 47 -17.95 -22.75 -4.52
CA TYR A 47 -18.99 -22.91 -5.52
C TYR A 47 -19.91 -21.69 -5.57
N GLU A 48 -20.20 -21.18 -6.75
CA GLU A 48 -20.88 -19.93 -7.00
C GLU A 48 -22.08 -20.15 -7.94
N PHE A 49 -23.14 -19.37 -7.70
CA PHE A 49 -24.31 -19.28 -8.56
C PHE A 49 -24.45 -17.82 -9.01
N TYR A 50 -24.44 -17.58 -10.31
CA TYR A 50 -24.68 -16.27 -10.90
C TYR A 50 -26.01 -16.25 -11.63
N LEU A 51 -26.86 -15.30 -11.25
CA LEU A 51 -28.11 -15.00 -11.91
C LEU A 51 -27.92 -13.71 -12.72
N GLU A 52 -28.12 -13.77 -14.04
CA GLU A 52 -27.91 -12.62 -14.92
C GLU A 52 -28.99 -11.54 -14.79
N ARG A 53 -30.15 -11.91 -14.24
CA ARG A 53 -31.26 -10.99 -13.99
C ARG A 53 -31.33 -10.55 -12.53
N LYS A 54 -32.03 -9.43 -12.31
CA LYS A 54 -32.38 -8.98 -10.96
C LYS A 54 -33.37 -9.95 -10.31
N VAL A 55 -33.20 -10.16 -9.00
CA VAL A 55 -34.21 -10.79 -8.14
C VAL A 55 -35.27 -9.74 -7.81
N SER A 56 -36.54 -10.06 -8.10
CA SER A 56 -37.69 -9.22 -7.81
C SER A 56 -38.02 -9.22 -6.32
N PRO A 57 -38.56 -8.13 -5.74
CA PRO A 57 -39.06 -8.13 -4.37
C PRO A 57 -40.08 -9.23 -4.05
N LYS A 58 -40.87 -9.67 -5.05
CA LYS A 58 -41.86 -10.74 -4.89
C LYS A 58 -41.23 -12.14 -4.75
N GLU A 59 -40.00 -12.30 -5.22
CA GLU A 59 -39.25 -13.56 -5.13
C GLU A 59 -38.57 -13.71 -3.76
N VAL A 60 -38.42 -12.61 -3.00
CA VAL A 60 -37.83 -12.60 -1.66
C VAL A 60 -38.82 -13.18 -0.66
N VAL A 61 -38.45 -14.29 -0.03
CA VAL A 61 -39.30 -14.99 0.94
C VAL A 61 -38.95 -14.64 2.38
N ARG A 62 -37.71 -14.20 2.65
CA ARG A 62 -37.26 -13.86 4.01
C ARG A 62 -36.01 -12.99 3.97
N ILE A 63 -35.95 -12.00 4.86
CA ILE A 63 -34.72 -11.27 5.17
C ILE A 63 -34.42 -11.48 6.66
N ARG A 64 -33.19 -11.86 6.99
CA ARG A 64 -32.77 -11.99 8.39
C ARG A 64 -31.45 -11.29 8.65
N ASN A 65 -31.33 -10.66 9.81
CA ASN A 65 -30.05 -10.12 10.28
C ASN A 65 -29.04 -11.26 10.50
N GLN A 66 -27.80 -10.98 10.16
CA GLN A 66 -26.69 -11.90 10.34
C GLN A 66 -25.63 -11.25 11.23
N SER A 67 -25.34 -11.90 12.36
CA SER A 67 -24.45 -11.38 13.40
C SER A 67 -22.97 -11.43 13.02
N ARG A 68 -22.60 -12.20 11.99
CA ARG A 68 -21.21 -12.39 11.55
C ARG A 68 -21.11 -12.36 10.02
N PRO A 69 -20.10 -11.69 9.45
CA PRO A 69 -19.79 -11.84 8.03
C PRO A 69 -19.51 -13.31 7.72
N ILE A 70 -20.07 -13.80 6.61
CA ILE A 70 -19.80 -15.13 6.06
C ILE A 70 -19.08 -14.91 4.74
N GLY A 71 -18.05 -15.72 4.47
CA GLY A 71 -17.30 -15.70 3.21
C GLY A 71 -15.79 -15.64 3.42
N TRP A 72 -15.09 -15.53 2.30
CA TRP A 72 -13.65 -15.36 2.19
C TRP A 72 -13.35 -13.98 1.57
N ARG A 73 -12.13 -13.48 1.76
CA ARG A 73 -11.73 -12.14 1.27
C ARG A 73 -10.96 -12.18 -0.05
N TYR A 74 -10.12 -13.18 -0.24
CA TYR A 74 -9.22 -13.28 -1.38
C TYR A 74 -9.62 -14.43 -2.29
N SER A 75 -9.66 -15.65 -1.75
CA SER A 75 -10.12 -16.84 -2.45
C SER A 75 -10.65 -17.86 -1.43
N PRO A 76 -11.42 -18.87 -1.88
CA PRO A 76 -11.99 -19.88 -0.99
C PRO A 76 -10.93 -20.64 -0.18
N ASN A 77 -9.73 -20.81 -0.75
CA ASN A 77 -8.59 -21.50 -0.13
C ASN A 77 -7.57 -20.54 0.52
N ALA A 78 -7.86 -19.24 0.60
CA ALA A 78 -6.96 -18.25 1.19
C ALA A 78 -6.82 -18.37 2.72
N LYS A 79 -7.68 -19.17 3.36
CA LYS A 79 -7.62 -19.34 4.81
C LYS A 79 -6.33 -20.10 5.14
N ARG A 80 -5.47 -19.49 5.96
CA ARG A 80 -4.14 -19.98 6.42
C ARG A 80 -3.00 -19.81 5.42
N THR A 81 -3.23 -19.22 4.25
CA THR A 81 -2.16 -18.74 3.38
C THR A 81 -2.04 -17.23 3.53
N THR A 82 -0.85 -16.74 3.83
CA THR A 82 -0.58 -15.29 3.88
C THR A 82 -0.37 -14.82 2.45
N PRO A 83 -1.18 -13.88 1.93
CA PRO A 83 -0.92 -13.27 0.63
C PRO A 83 0.48 -12.64 0.59
N CYS A 84 1.09 -12.59 -0.59
CA CYS A 84 2.32 -11.81 -0.75
C CYS A 84 1.99 -10.32 -0.63
N TYR A 85 2.75 -9.60 0.19
CA TYR A 85 2.56 -8.16 0.42
C TYR A 85 3.70 -7.29 -0.11
N CYS A 86 4.54 -7.84 -1.01
CA CYS A 86 5.54 -7.04 -1.71
C CYS A 86 4.88 -5.90 -2.51
N PRO A 87 5.64 -4.87 -2.92
CA PRO A 87 5.09 -3.73 -3.67
C PRO A 87 4.33 -4.12 -4.94
N ALA A 88 4.68 -5.24 -5.58
CA ALA A 88 4.02 -5.73 -6.80
C ALA A 88 2.74 -6.54 -6.54
N CYS A 89 2.69 -7.35 -5.47
CA CYS A 89 1.57 -8.25 -5.20
C CYS A 89 0.55 -7.69 -4.20
N GLY A 90 0.99 -6.84 -3.28
CA GLY A 90 0.16 -6.37 -2.17
C GLY A 90 -0.79 -5.23 -2.58
N SER A 91 -2.09 -5.46 -2.46
CA SER A 91 -3.12 -4.46 -2.74
C SER A 91 -2.96 -3.18 -1.91
N ILE A 92 -2.96 -2.02 -2.57
CA ILE A 92 -2.95 -0.71 -1.92
C ILE A 92 -4.37 -0.37 -1.40
N GLY A 93 -4.47 0.23 -0.22
CA GLY A 93 -5.74 0.75 0.32
C GLY A 93 -6.69 -0.30 0.91
N GLU A 94 -6.34 -1.58 0.80
CA GLU A 94 -7.11 -2.66 1.41
C GLU A 94 -7.05 -2.65 2.95
N PRO A 95 -8.13 -3.01 3.67
CA PRO A 95 -8.09 -3.12 5.13
C PRO A 95 -6.94 -4.00 5.62
N ASN A 96 -6.12 -3.45 6.53
CA ASN A 96 -4.90 -4.06 7.08
C ASN A 96 -3.72 -4.28 6.11
N SER A 97 -3.79 -3.85 4.84
CA SER A 97 -2.69 -4.08 3.89
C SER A 97 -1.40 -3.36 4.30
N ALA A 98 -1.49 -2.16 4.88
CA ALA A 98 -0.33 -1.44 5.40
C ALA A 98 0.38 -2.17 6.55
N LYS A 99 -0.37 -2.86 7.42
CA LYS A 99 0.20 -3.65 8.51
C LYS A 99 0.90 -4.89 7.94
N ALA A 100 0.23 -5.61 7.05
CA ALA A 100 0.76 -6.82 6.45
C ALA A 100 2.00 -6.53 5.58
N ARG A 101 2.04 -5.38 4.89
CA ARG A 101 3.22 -4.91 4.17
C ARG A 101 4.41 -4.69 5.10
N LYS A 102 4.22 -3.98 6.23
CA LYS A 102 5.30 -3.79 7.22
C LYS A 102 5.85 -5.11 7.76
N GLU A 103 4.98 -6.08 8.03
CA GLU A 103 5.39 -7.41 8.49
C GLU A 103 6.18 -8.16 7.42
N TRP A 104 5.79 -8.02 6.15
CA TRP A 104 6.53 -8.58 5.01
C TRP A 104 7.89 -7.91 4.80
N GLU A 105 7.95 -6.57 4.81
CA GLU A 105 9.19 -5.77 4.68
C GLU A 105 10.18 -6.15 5.79
N ALA A 106 9.71 -6.32 7.04
CA ALA A 106 10.59 -6.70 8.15
C ALA A 106 11.29 -8.05 7.97
N ILE A 107 10.74 -8.95 7.16
CA ILE A 107 11.28 -10.29 6.88
C ILE A 107 12.12 -10.29 5.60
N ASN A 108 11.70 -9.54 4.57
CA ASN A 108 12.23 -9.66 3.21
C ASN A 108 13.14 -8.50 2.80
N GLU A 109 13.12 -7.38 3.51
CA GLU A 109 13.92 -6.20 3.21
C GLU A 109 14.99 -5.96 4.29
N PRO A 110 16.15 -5.38 3.92
CA PRO A 110 17.15 -4.98 4.89
C PRO A 110 16.54 -3.94 5.85
N GLN A 111 16.82 -4.12 7.14
CA GLN A 111 16.34 -3.18 8.15
C GLN A 111 16.95 -1.80 7.92
N PRO A 112 16.13 -0.72 7.93
CA PRO A 112 16.64 0.62 7.71
C PRO A 112 17.63 0.98 8.82
N MET A 113 18.68 1.69 8.45
CA MET A 113 19.68 2.17 9.39
C MET A 113 19.02 3.06 10.46
N SER A 114 19.40 2.87 11.73
CA SER A 114 18.92 3.74 12.80
C SER A 114 19.44 5.17 12.62
N ILE A 115 18.61 6.17 12.91
CA ILE A 115 19.00 7.60 12.81
C ILE A 115 20.28 7.93 13.60
N PRO A 116 20.51 7.42 14.83
CA PRO A 116 21.77 7.68 15.54
C PRO A 116 23.00 7.15 14.79
N LYS A 117 22.92 5.93 14.25
CA LYS A 117 23.98 5.33 13.43
C LYS A 117 24.21 6.12 12.14
N ALA A 118 23.15 6.55 11.48
CA ALA A 118 23.24 7.38 10.28
C ALA A 118 23.97 8.70 10.56
N LYS A 119 23.60 9.40 11.64
CA LYS A 119 24.30 10.62 12.07
C LYS A 119 25.77 10.38 12.38
N GLN A 120 26.11 9.26 13.02
CA GLN A 120 27.50 8.90 13.29
C GLN A 120 28.30 8.70 12.00
N ILE A 121 27.74 8.02 11.01
CA ILE A 121 28.37 7.81 9.71
C ILE A 121 28.55 9.14 8.98
N ILE A 122 27.53 9.99 8.93
CA ILE A 122 27.61 11.34 8.34
C ILE A 122 28.72 12.17 9.00
N ALA A 123 28.87 12.05 10.32
CA ALA A 123 29.89 12.80 11.05
C ALA A 123 31.33 12.31 10.86
N SER A 124 31.54 11.06 10.43
CA SER A 124 32.88 10.42 10.49
C SER A 124 33.36 9.75 9.22
N SER A 125 32.44 9.37 8.31
CA SER A 125 32.79 8.73 7.05
C SER A 125 33.25 9.75 6.01
N CYS A 126 34.04 9.27 5.06
CA CYS A 126 34.34 9.91 3.78
C CYS A 126 33.98 8.98 2.60
N ASP A 127 33.44 7.80 2.86
CA ASP A 127 32.95 6.87 1.82
C ASP A 127 31.56 7.31 1.37
N THR A 128 31.46 7.76 0.11
CA THR A 128 30.22 8.23 -0.50
C THR A 128 29.10 7.20 -0.41
N ASN A 129 29.38 5.91 -0.61
CA ASN A 129 28.34 4.88 -0.55
C ASN A 129 27.76 4.76 0.86
N ALA A 130 28.63 4.73 1.88
CA ALA A 130 28.19 4.72 3.27
C ALA A 130 27.41 5.99 3.66
N LEU A 131 27.75 7.13 3.07
CA LEU A 131 27.05 8.40 3.27
C LEU A 131 25.67 8.40 2.59
N GLN A 132 25.55 7.89 1.36
CA GLN A 132 24.26 7.73 0.67
C GLN A 132 23.33 6.78 1.43
N ASP A 133 23.84 5.65 1.93
CA ASP A 133 23.09 4.73 2.80
C ASP A 133 22.62 5.43 4.09
N ALA A 134 23.47 6.28 4.68
CA ALA A 134 23.13 7.03 5.88
C ALA A 134 22.09 8.13 5.61
N ILE A 135 22.14 8.83 4.47
CA ILE A 135 21.12 9.80 4.06
C ILE A 135 19.77 9.11 3.86
N SER A 136 19.76 7.95 3.21
CA SER A 136 18.54 7.18 2.94
C SER A 136 17.79 6.77 4.22
N ALA A 137 18.48 6.64 5.36
CA ALA A 137 17.87 6.41 6.67
C ALA A 137 16.89 7.52 7.10
N PHE A 138 17.05 8.73 6.57
CA PHE A 138 16.18 9.86 6.88
C PHE A 138 14.87 9.80 6.08
N GLY A 139 14.89 9.30 4.84
CA GLY A 139 13.75 9.16 3.94
C GLY A 139 12.87 10.42 3.83
N ASP A 140 11.62 10.27 3.40
CA ASP A 140 10.71 11.41 3.17
C ASP A 140 9.95 11.89 4.42
N LYS A 141 10.34 11.40 5.60
CA LYS A 141 9.60 11.69 6.83
C LYS A 141 9.91 13.09 7.31
N ARG A 142 8.87 13.90 7.50
CA ARG A 142 9.00 15.24 8.10
C ARG A 142 9.71 15.18 9.45
N ARG A 143 10.78 15.96 9.61
CA ARG A 143 11.59 16.00 10.85
C ARG A 143 11.55 17.37 11.50
N LYS A 144 11.81 17.45 12.81
CA LYS A 144 11.88 18.73 13.56
C LYS A 144 13.30 19.11 13.99
N SER A 145 14.27 18.22 13.77
CA SER A 145 15.66 18.44 14.15
C SER A 145 16.31 19.55 13.32
N ASP A 146 17.37 20.13 13.87
CA ASP A 146 18.27 21.00 13.12
C ASP A 146 18.96 20.19 11.99
N PRO A 147 18.87 20.61 10.71
CA PRO A 147 19.54 19.95 9.59
C PRO A 147 21.04 20.27 9.47
N SER A 148 21.63 21.16 10.28
CA SER A 148 23.03 21.60 10.12
C SER A 148 24.08 20.47 10.06
N PHE A 149 23.79 19.30 10.63
CA PHE A 149 24.68 18.14 10.55
C PHE A 149 24.85 17.57 9.12
N LEU A 150 23.99 17.97 8.18
CA LEU A 150 24.02 17.56 6.77
C LEU A 150 24.91 18.46 5.91
N LEU A 151 25.28 19.66 6.39
CA LEU A 151 25.99 20.66 5.59
C LEU A 151 27.34 20.18 5.06
N ARG A 152 28.07 19.40 5.85
CA ARG A 152 29.32 18.77 5.44
C ARG A 152 29.17 17.93 4.16
N LEU A 153 27.99 17.35 3.92
CA LEU A 153 27.76 16.51 2.74
C LEU A 153 27.62 17.34 1.47
N LEU A 154 27.19 18.59 1.57
CA LEU A 154 27.14 19.53 0.44
C LEU A 154 28.52 20.06 0.06
N GLU A 155 29.51 19.95 0.95
CA GLU A 155 30.91 20.29 0.68
C GLU A 155 31.65 19.16 -0.06
N MET A 156 30.97 18.02 -0.30
CA MET A 156 31.55 16.91 -1.04
C MET A 156 31.28 17.11 -2.53
N GLU A 157 32.32 16.97 -3.35
CA GLU A 157 32.22 17.01 -4.82
C GLU A 157 31.55 15.74 -5.38
N ASP A 158 30.30 15.48 -5.00
CA ASP A 158 29.48 14.34 -5.44
C ASP A 158 28.04 14.79 -5.70
N GLU A 159 27.68 14.91 -6.99
CA GLU A 159 26.40 15.44 -7.47
C GLU A 159 25.19 14.68 -6.87
N LEU A 160 25.28 13.34 -6.78
CA LEU A 160 24.20 12.51 -6.26
C LEU A 160 24.03 12.70 -4.74
N LEU A 161 25.13 12.83 -4.00
CA LEU A 161 25.11 13.10 -2.57
C LEU A 161 24.59 14.51 -2.29
N GLU A 162 24.95 15.50 -3.10
CA GLU A 162 24.42 16.86 -3.01
C GLU A 162 22.90 16.87 -3.18
N TYR A 163 22.40 16.30 -4.28
CA TYR A 163 20.98 16.21 -4.59
C TYR A 163 20.19 15.56 -3.45
N THR A 164 20.61 14.36 -3.04
CA THR A 164 19.92 13.60 -1.98
C THR A 164 20.01 14.27 -0.61
N THR A 165 21.11 15.00 -0.34
CA THR A 165 21.24 15.81 0.88
C THR A 165 20.22 16.94 0.90
N LEU A 166 20.05 17.67 -0.21
CA LEU A 166 19.10 18.76 -0.31
C LEU A 166 17.65 18.28 -0.17
N GLU A 167 17.30 17.15 -0.78
CA GLU A 167 15.99 16.51 -0.56
C GLU A 167 15.72 16.25 0.93
N VAL A 168 16.70 15.64 1.63
CA VAL A 168 16.57 15.35 3.06
C VAL A 168 16.52 16.64 3.89
N ILE A 169 17.30 17.67 3.58
CA ILE A 169 17.19 19.00 4.21
C ILE A 169 15.75 19.53 4.07
N GLY A 170 15.17 19.43 2.87
CA GLY A 170 13.79 19.83 2.57
C GLY A 170 12.72 19.15 3.42
N THR A 171 12.98 17.95 3.96
CA THR A 171 12.05 17.26 4.88
C THR A 171 12.04 17.84 6.30
N HIS A 172 13.07 18.61 6.68
CA HIS A 172 13.18 19.21 8.01
C HIS A 172 12.27 20.43 8.13
N ALA A 173 11.37 20.41 9.10
CA ALA A 173 10.55 21.54 9.52
C ALA A 173 11.26 22.30 10.64
N HIS A 174 12.38 22.93 10.29
CA HIS A 174 13.23 23.72 11.18
C HIS A 174 13.51 25.09 10.53
N PRO A 175 13.62 26.20 11.28
CA PRO A 175 13.87 27.52 10.69
C PRO A 175 15.10 27.58 9.78
N LYS A 176 16.20 26.93 10.20
CA LYS A 176 17.43 26.83 9.41
C LYS A 176 17.24 26.13 8.06
N THR A 177 16.24 25.27 7.89
CA THR A 177 15.99 24.64 6.58
C THR A 177 15.76 25.68 5.50
N ARG A 178 14.95 26.70 5.80
CA ARG A 178 14.66 27.78 4.84
C ARG A 178 15.91 28.59 4.54
N GLU A 179 16.60 29.02 5.59
CA GLU A 179 17.85 29.79 5.48
C GLU A 179 18.90 29.06 4.62
N LEU A 180 19.03 27.74 4.80
CA LEU A 180 19.96 26.95 4.02
C LEU A 180 19.56 26.86 2.55
N LEU A 181 18.28 26.58 2.27
CA LEU A 181 17.81 26.45 0.88
C LEU A 181 17.81 27.78 0.12
N GLU A 182 17.49 28.90 0.79
CA GLU A 182 17.48 30.22 0.14
C GLU A 182 18.89 30.75 -0.18
N ASN A 183 19.89 30.36 0.61
CA ASN A 183 21.28 30.81 0.46
C ASN A 183 22.17 29.78 -0.26
N TYR A 184 21.62 28.63 -0.68
CA TYR A 184 22.40 27.62 -1.38
C TYR A 184 22.53 28.00 -2.85
N GLU A 185 23.76 28.22 -3.29
CA GLU A 185 24.10 28.54 -4.67
C GLU A 185 24.71 27.29 -5.33
N SER A 186 24.16 26.90 -6.47
CA SER A 186 24.71 25.86 -7.34
C SER A 186 24.59 26.33 -8.78
N ASP A 187 25.61 26.01 -9.59
CA ASP A 187 25.61 26.29 -11.02
C ASP A 187 24.80 25.24 -11.82
N GLU A 188 24.35 24.17 -11.17
CA GLU A 188 23.58 23.10 -11.79
C GLU A 188 22.08 23.41 -11.84
N GLU A 189 21.51 23.40 -13.04
CA GLU A 189 20.09 23.70 -13.27
C GLU A 189 19.16 22.74 -12.50
N GLU A 190 19.52 21.46 -12.40
CA GLU A 190 18.74 20.45 -11.68
C GLU A 190 18.66 20.75 -10.18
N ILE A 191 19.76 21.19 -9.57
CA ILE A 191 19.82 21.57 -8.16
C ILE A 191 19.02 22.85 -7.90
N GLN A 192 19.13 23.83 -8.80
CA GLN A 192 18.34 25.07 -8.72
C GLN A 192 16.83 24.79 -8.83
N GLU A 193 16.42 23.88 -9.71
CA GLU A 193 15.02 23.45 -9.81
C GLU A 193 14.56 22.74 -8.53
N LEU A 194 15.35 21.78 -8.03
CA LEU A 194 15.05 21.06 -6.78
C LEU A 194 14.81 22.04 -5.62
N ILE A 195 15.69 23.03 -5.44
CA ILE A 195 15.55 24.03 -4.37
C ILE A 195 14.24 24.82 -4.53
N ARG A 196 13.91 25.26 -5.76
CA ARG A 196 12.66 25.97 -6.06
C ARG A 196 11.44 25.11 -5.73
N GLU A 197 11.47 23.82 -6.07
CA GLU A 197 10.40 22.87 -5.73
C GLU A 197 10.25 22.71 -4.21
N LEU A 198 11.36 22.52 -3.48
CA LEU A 198 11.36 22.33 -2.04
C LEU A 198 10.82 23.56 -1.30
N LEU A 199 11.20 24.77 -1.70
CA LEU A 199 10.69 26.02 -1.17
C LEU A 199 9.18 26.17 -1.47
N THR A 200 8.78 25.92 -2.72
CA THR A 200 7.38 26.01 -3.16
C THR A 200 6.48 25.03 -2.41
N LYS A 201 6.90 23.77 -2.24
CA LYS A 201 6.18 22.73 -1.49
C LYS A 201 5.94 23.13 -0.02
N ARG A 202 6.78 24.01 0.52
CA ARG A 202 6.66 24.57 1.88
C ARG A 202 5.86 25.87 1.95
N GLY A 203 5.42 26.40 0.81
CA GLY A 203 4.77 27.70 0.72
C GLY A 203 5.73 28.86 0.97
N TRP A 204 7.04 28.62 0.90
CA TRP A 204 8.07 29.65 0.95
C TRP A 204 8.29 30.10 -0.49
N LYS A 205 7.95 31.35 -0.80
CA LYS A 205 8.28 31.91 -2.10
C LYS A 205 9.75 32.29 -2.09
N SER A 206 10.51 31.82 -3.08
CA SER A 206 11.78 32.44 -3.44
C SER A 206 11.49 33.90 -3.80
N ASN A 207 12.16 34.84 -3.14
CA ASN A 207 12.14 36.25 -3.53
C ASN A 207 12.99 36.48 -4.76
#